data_AF-A0A518HMY3-F1
#
_entry.id   AF-A0A518HMY3-F1
#
_cell.length_a   1.000
_cell.length_b   1.000
_cell.length_c   1.000
_cell.angle_alpha   90.00
_cell.angle_beta   90.00
_cell.angle_gamma   90.00
#
_symmetry.space_group_name_H-M   'P 1'
#
loop_
_entity.id
_entity.type
_entity.pdbx_description
1 polymer ?
#
loop_
_entity_poly.entity_id
_entity_poly.type
_entity_poly.pdbx_seq_one_letter_code
_entity_poly.pdbx_strand_id
1 'polypeptide(L)'
;MSITNFSELPNDAFRAVLRITPEQRDFIHKYMECSDEVQSVVRSMFAVIESEDTTDDDRHRAFATIADALHLKPENGHGSYGLDFRKSQTEIATKHPDPAWRPIIADRQKQMDSQEATFADRVKTLLQQKNITQEELAKRIDCTQSAISKMLSRKSRPQRKTILKMATALNVSPTDLWPDLEVAASLDSTAEFFNDRELTAAQAEALDAAISRPPAQVKTRELPSRAGQ
;
A
#
# COMPACT_ATOMS: atom_id res chain seq x y z
N MET A 1 -23.57 2.55 -31.12
CA MET A 1 -24.99 2.83 -31.37
C MET A 1 -25.51 3.61 -30.19
N SER A 2 -25.95 4.85 -30.41
CA SER A 2 -26.49 5.71 -29.35
C SER A 2 -27.97 5.37 -29.19
N ILE A 3 -28.38 4.85 -28.04
CA ILE A 3 -29.79 4.54 -27.75
C ILE A 3 -30.49 5.87 -27.50
N THR A 4 -31.14 6.43 -28.51
CA THR A 4 -31.83 7.73 -28.45
C THR A 4 -33.30 7.62 -28.09
N ASN A 5 -33.81 6.42 -27.78
CA ASN A 5 -35.22 6.23 -27.44
C ASN A 5 -35.41 5.15 -26.35
N PHE A 6 -35.89 5.56 -25.16
CA PHE A 6 -36.12 4.65 -24.03
C PHE A 6 -37.26 3.64 -24.27
N SER A 7 -38.07 3.83 -25.31
CA SER A 7 -39.19 2.96 -25.70
C SER A 7 -38.79 1.69 -26.47
N GLU A 8 -37.53 1.57 -26.87
CA GLU A 8 -37.00 0.40 -27.59
C GLU A 8 -36.45 -0.68 -26.64
N LEU A 9 -36.36 -0.39 -25.34
CA LEU A 9 -35.93 -1.35 -24.35
C LEU A 9 -37.04 -2.39 -24.12
N PRO A 10 -36.74 -3.71 -24.19
CA PRO A 10 -37.71 -4.74 -23.87
C PRO A 10 -38.36 -4.45 -22.51
N ASN A 11 -39.69 -4.50 -22.44
CA ASN A 11 -40.47 -4.14 -21.25
C ASN A 11 -39.99 -4.92 -20.00
N ASP A 12 -39.46 -6.12 -20.19
CA ASP A 12 -38.89 -6.96 -19.14
C ASP A 12 -37.51 -6.49 -18.65
N ALA A 13 -36.67 -5.93 -19.52
CA ALA A 13 -35.41 -5.29 -19.12
C ALA A 13 -35.67 -4.01 -18.33
N PHE A 14 -36.65 -3.21 -18.75
CA PHE A 14 -37.05 -1.99 -18.03
C PHE A 14 -37.66 -2.34 -16.65
N ARG A 15 -38.50 -3.38 -16.59
CA ARG A 15 -39.03 -3.91 -15.32
C ARG A 15 -37.95 -4.50 -14.42
N ALA A 16 -36.92 -5.14 -14.98
CA ALA A 16 -35.78 -5.63 -14.21
C ALA A 16 -35.00 -4.47 -13.58
N VAL A 17 -34.76 -3.38 -14.32
CA VAL A 17 -34.13 -2.15 -13.81
C VAL A 17 -34.95 -1.51 -12.68
N LEU A 18 -36.28 -1.49 -12.81
CA LEU A 18 -37.17 -0.99 -11.76
C LEU A 18 -37.23 -1.90 -10.51
N ARG A 19 -36.78 -3.15 -10.61
CA ARG A 19 -36.77 -4.16 -9.52
C ARG A 19 -35.40 -4.39 -8.90
N ILE A 20 -34.38 -3.62 -9.28
CA ILE A 20 -33.03 -3.70 -8.72
C ILE A 20 -33.10 -3.46 -7.20
N THR A 21 -32.61 -4.44 -6.42
CA THR A 21 -32.49 -4.29 -4.96
C THR A 21 -31.41 -3.27 -4.59
N PRO A 22 -31.41 -2.70 -3.38
CA PRO A 22 -30.34 -1.81 -2.93
C PRO A 22 -28.94 -2.42 -3.09
N GLU A 23 -28.78 -3.72 -2.84
CA GLU A 23 -27.51 -4.45 -2.97
C GLU A 23 -27.09 -4.59 -4.43
N GLN A 24 -28.02 -4.91 -5.33
CA GLN A 24 -27.76 -4.98 -6.76
C GLN A 24 -27.42 -3.59 -7.34
N ARG A 25 -28.03 -2.52 -6.79
CA ARG A 25 -27.70 -1.14 -7.17
C ARG A 25 -26.29 -0.75 -6.72
N ASP A 26 -25.92 -1.09 -5.49
CA ASP A 26 -24.57 -0.86 -4.95
C ASP A 26 -23.52 -1.59 -5.79
N PHE A 27 -23.81 -2.84 -6.18
CA PHE A 27 -22.97 -3.61 -7.11
C PHE A 27 -22.76 -2.87 -8.43
N ILE A 28 -23.86 -2.46 -9.09
CA ILE A 28 -23.79 -1.79 -10.40
C ILE A 28 -23.01 -0.47 -10.28
N HIS A 29 -23.26 0.31 -9.23
CA HIS A 29 -22.55 1.56 -9.00
C HIS A 29 -21.04 1.34 -8.88
N LYS A 30 -20.62 0.40 -8.02
CA LYS A 30 -19.20 0.08 -7.81
C LYS A 30 -18.53 -0.43 -9.07
N TYR A 31 -19.22 -1.28 -9.84
CA TYR A 31 -18.71 -1.75 -11.12
C TYR A 31 -18.52 -0.61 -12.13
N MET A 32 -19.46 0.33 -12.20
CA MET A 32 -19.35 1.48 -13.11
C MET A 32 -18.30 2.51 -12.69
N GLU A 33 -17.92 2.55 -11.41
CA GLU A 33 -16.82 3.39 -10.89
C GLU A 33 -15.42 2.82 -11.18
N CYS A 34 -15.32 1.54 -11.54
CA CYS A 34 -14.06 0.89 -11.88
C CYS A 34 -13.52 1.33 -13.25
N SER A 35 -12.20 1.24 -13.44
CA SER A 35 -11.58 1.46 -14.75
C SER A 35 -11.96 0.38 -15.76
N ASP A 36 -11.79 0.65 -17.05
CA ASP A 36 -12.13 -0.28 -18.13
C ASP A 36 -11.40 -1.62 -18.00
N GLU A 37 -10.16 -1.61 -17.52
CA GLU A 37 -9.36 -2.81 -17.27
C GLU A 37 -9.97 -3.67 -16.16
N VAL A 38 -10.37 -3.04 -15.04
CA VAL A 38 -10.98 -3.73 -13.90
C VAL A 38 -12.36 -4.27 -14.28
N GLN A 39 -13.16 -3.49 -14.99
CA GLN A 39 -14.45 -3.95 -15.51
C GLN A 39 -14.29 -5.15 -16.45
N SER A 40 -13.24 -5.17 -17.28
CA SER A 40 -12.93 -6.30 -18.17
C SER A 40 -12.61 -7.58 -17.42
N VAL A 41 -11.84 -7.48 -16.32
CA VAL A 41 -11.57 -8.62 -15.43
C VAL A 41 -12.86 -9.14 -14.81
N VAL A 42 -13.71 -8.25 -14.29
CA VAL A 42 -15.00 -8.64 -13.69
C VAL A 42 -15.90 -9.34 -14.71
N ARG A 43 -16.01 -8.83 -15.94
CA ARG A 43 -16.76 -9.50 -17.03
C ARG A 43 -16.20 -10.90 -17.34
N SER A 44 -14.88 -11.03 -17.35
CA SER A 44 -14.23 -12.33 -17.59
C SER A 44 -14.54 -13.33 -16.48
N MET A 45 -14.60 -12.88 -15.22
CA MET A 45 -14.97 -13.74 -14.09
C MET A 45 -16.45 -14.13 -14.11
N PHE A 46 -17.35 -13.27 -14.60
CA PHE A 46 -18.74 -13.65 -14.83
C PHE A 46 -18.86 -14.78 -15.86
N ALA A 47 -18.09 -14.72 -16.95
CA ALA A 47 -18.06 -15.81 -17.93
C ALA A 47 -17.57 -17.13 -17.33
N VAL A 48 -16.61 -17.08 -16.39
CA VAL A 48 -16.16 -18.25 -15.62
C VAL A 48 -17.30 -18.79 -14.75
N ILE A 49 -18.08 -17.93 -14.09
CA ILE A 49 -19.21 -18.35 -13.26
C ILE A 49 -20.36 -18.93 -14.11
N GLU A 50 -20.65 -18.37 -15.28
CA GLU A 50 -21.77 -18.82 -16.12
C GLU A 50 -21.47 -20.09 -16.91
N SER A 51 -20.19 -20.46 -17.05
CA SER A 51 -19.77 -21.68 -17.75
C SER A 51 -20.17 -22.95 -17.00
N GLU A 52 -20.76 -23.90 -17.74
CA GLU A 52 -21.20 -25.21 -17.22
C GLU A 52 -20.02 -26.11 -16.82
N ASP A 53 -18.85 -25.93 -17.46
CA ASP A 53 -17.63 -26.73 -17.22
C ASP A 53 -16.79 -26.22 -16.03
N THR A 54 -17.24 -25.18 -15.33
CA THR A 54 -16.49 -24.58 -14.22
C THR A 54 -16.68 -25.34 -12.92
N THR A 55 -15.58 -25.77 -12.31
CA THR A 55 -15.56 -26.44 -11.00
C THR A 55 -16.06 -25.50 -9.88
N ASP A 56 -16.51 -26.07 -8.77
CA ASP A 56 -16.94 -25.28 -7.60
C ASP A 56 -15.81 -24.42 -7.02
N ASP A 57 -14.58 -24.93 -7.01
CA ASP A 57 -13.40 -24.18 -6.56
C ASP A 57 -13.10 -22.99 -7.47
N ASP A 58 -13.20 -23.19 -8.80
CA ASP A 58 -12.97 -22.14 -9.79
C ASP A 58 -14.06 -21.07 -9.73
N ARG A 59 -15.31 -21.49 -9.54
CA ARG A 59 -16.46 -20.62 -9.32
C ARG A 59 -16.28 -19.78 -8.05
N HIS A 60 -15.83 -20.41 -6.96
CA HIS A 60 -15.51 -19.71 -5.71
C HIS A 60 -14.40 -18.68 -5.90
N ARG A 61 -13.32 -19.02 -6.60
CA ARG A 61 -12.23 -18.08 -6.92
C ARG A 61 -12.69 -16.91 -7.79
N ALA A 62 -13.55 -17.17 -8.77
CA ALA A 62 -14.12 -16.13 -9.62
C ALA A 62 -14.98 -15.15 -8.81
N PHE A 63 -15.83 -15.67 -7.90
CA PHE A 63 -16.60 -14.83 -6.97
C PHE A 63 -15.71 -13.99 -6.05
N ALA A 64 -14.67 -14.58 -5.45
CA ALA A 64 -13.73 -13.86 -4.59
C ALA A 64 -13.01 -12.75 -5.37
N THR A 65 -12.59 -13.03 -6.60
CA THR A 65 -11.91 -12.06 -7.48
C THR A 65 -12.83 -10.89 -7.83
N ILE A 66 -14.11 -11.14 -8.12
CA ILE A 66 -15.10 -10.09 -8.38
C ILE A 66 -15.34 -9.26 -7.11
N ALA A 67 -15.49 -9.92 -5.96
CA ALA A 67 -15.70 -9.25 -4.69
C ALA A 67 -14.53 -8.32 -4.33
N ASP A 68 -13.30 -8.78 -4.55
CA ASP A 68 -12.07 -8.00 -4.35
C ASP A 68 -11.98 -6.82 -5.33
N ALA A 69 -12.18 -7.07 -6.62
CA ALA A 69 -12.10 -6.04 -7.67
C ALA A 69 -13.12 -4.91 -7.46
N LEU A 70 -14.32 -5.26 -6.97
CA LEU A 70 -15.42 -4.32 -6.77
C LEU A 70 -15.53 -3.80 -5.33
N HIS A 71 -14.60 -4.19 -4.43
CA HIS A 71 -14.67 -3.86 -3.00
C HIS A 71 -16.03 -4.22 -2.36
N LEU A 72 -16.64 -5.31 -2.82
CA LEU A 72 -17.87 -5.88 -2.26
C LEU A 72 -17.48 -6.67 -1.00
N LYS A 73 -17.18 -5.96 0.09
CA LYS A 73 -16.82 -6.47 1.43
C LYS A 73 -16.56 -8.00 1.53
N PRO A 74 -15.33 -8.45 1.77
CA PRO A 74 -15.13 -9.75 2.38
C PRO A 74 -15.41 -9.62 3.88
N GLU A 75 -16.53 -10.20 4.31
CA GLU A 75 -16.61 -10.68 5.68
C GLU A 75 -15.56 -11.80 5.81
N ASN A 76 -14.57 -11.54 6.65
CA ASN A 76 -13.40 -12.37 6.93
C ASN A 76 -12.21 -12.16 5.99
N GLY A 77 -11.39 -11.17 6.35
CA GLY A 77 -9.95 -11.39 6.42
C GLY A 77 -9.10 -10.72 5.35
N HIS A 78 -9.56 -10.54 4.12
CA HIS A 78 -8.68 -10.05 3.05
C HIS A 78 -9.48 -9.19 2.07
N GLY A 79 -9.59 -7.89 2.33
CA GLY A 79 -10.22 -6.98 1.35
C GLY A 79 -10.51 -5.58 1.86
N SER A 80 -9.60 -5.04 2.66
CA SER A 80 -9.33 -3.61 2.61
C SER A 80 -7.96 -3.48 1.97
N TYR A 81 -7.89 -3.05 0.71
CA TYR A 81 -6.68 -2.40 0.21
C TYR A 81 -6.56 -1.08 0.97
N GLY A 82 -5.95 -1.22 2.15
CA GLY A 82 -6.16 -0.35 3.29
C GLY A 82 -5.91 -1.13 4.56
N LEU A 83 -4.82 -1.93 4.59
CA LEU A 83 -4.28 -2.47 5.83
C LEU A 83 -4.13 -1.30 6.80
N ASP A 84 -5.00 -1.22 7.79
CA ASP A 84 -4.80 -0.34 8.92
C ASP A 84 -3.58 -0.90 9.65
N PHE A 85 -2.41 -0.34 9.33
CA PHE A 85 -1.13 -0.80 9.85
C PHE A 85 -1.13 -0.86 11.38
N ARG A 86 -1.92 -0.05 12.08
CA ARG A 86 -2.03 -0.12 13.54
C ARG A 86 -2.86 -1.31 14.01
N LYS A 87 -3.98 -1.59 13.35
CA LYS A 87 -4.79 -2.79 13.66
C LYS A 87 -3.98 -4.04 13.38
N SER A 88 -3.31 -4.10 12.24
CA SER A 88 -2.42 -5.20 11.89
C SER A 88 -1.28 -5.36 12.90
N GLN A 89 -0.60 -4.29 13.31
CA GLN A 89 0.44 -4.35 14.35
C GLN A 89 -0.10 -4.90 15.68
N THR A 90 -1.26 -4.43 16.11
CA THR A 90 -1.92 -4.88 17.35
C THR A 90 -2.33 -6.35 17.28
N GLU A 91 -2.85 -6.78 16.13
CA GLU A 91 -3.20 -8.17 15.87
C GLU A 91 -1.96 -9.06 15.86
N ILE A 92 -0.86 -8.63 15.26
CA ILE A 92 0.42 -9.35 15.28
C ILE A 92 0.95 -9.46 16.71
N ALA A 93 0.91 -8.37 17.49
CA ALA A 93 1.37 -8.37 18.88
C ALA A 93 0.59 -9.36 19.76
N THR A 94 -0.70 -9.52 19.50
CA THR A 94 -1.61 -10.33 20.34
C THR A 94 -1.75 -11.78 19.85
N LYS A 95 -1.71 -12.00 18.54
CA LYS A 95 -2.01 -13.28 17.89
C LYS A 95 -0.78 -13.93 17.23
N HIS A 96 0.44 -13.47 17.52
CA HIS A 96 1.65 -14.10 16.97
C HIS A 96 1.63 -15.62 17.24
N PRO A 97 1.94 -16.48 16.23
CA PRO A 97 1.87 -17.94 16.36
C PRO A 97 2.76 -18.48 17.49
N ASP A 98 3.93 -17.87 17.67
CA ASP A 98 4.85 -18.16 18.78
C ASP A 98 4.61 -17.18 19.95
N PRO A 99 4.20 -17.69 21.15
CA PRO A 99 3.95 -16.88 22.34
C PRO A 99 5.17 -16.10 22.85
N ALA A 100 6.40 -16.56 22.60
CA ALA A 100 7.61 -15.90 23.08
C ALA A 100 7.82 -14.51 22.45
N TRP A 101 7.33 -14.32 21.21
CA TRP A 101 7.46 -13.07 20.47
C TRP A 101 6.41 -12.03 20.83
N ARG A 102 5.23 -12.44 21.35
CA ARG A 102 4.14 -11.52 21.72
C ARG A 102 4.59 -10.38 22.65
N PRO A 103 5.28 -10.64 23.78
CA PRO A 103 5.74 -9.56 24.66
C PRO A 103 6.78 -8.65 23.99
N ILE A 104 7.66 -9.21 23.15
CA ILE A 104 8.70 -8.44 22.43
C ILE A 104 8.05 -7.47 21.43
N ILE A 105 7.08 -7.96 20.65
CA ILE A 105 6.36 -7.16 19.65
C ILE A 105 5.50 -6.10 20.35
N ALA A 106 4.81 -6.47 21.42
CA ALA A 106 3.98 -5.54 22.20
C ALA A 106 4.82 -4.42 22.84
N ASP A 107 5.98 -4.74 23.42
CA ASP A 107 6.88 -3.76 24.00
C ASP A 107 7.44 -2.81 22.95
N ARG A 108 7.87 -3.35 21.79
CA ARG A 108 8.31 -2.54 20.65
C ARG A 108 7.19 -1.61 20.16
N GLN A 109 5.96 -2.11 20.04
CA GLN A 109 4.83 -1.27 19.62
C GLN A 109 4.57 -0.14 20.62
N LYS A 110 4.62 -0.44 21.93
CA LYS A 110 4.48 0.55 22.99
C LYS A 110 5.59 1.61 22.96
N GLN A 111 6.85 1.21 22.75
CA GLN A 111 7.97 2.12 22.59
C GLN A 111 7.72 3.06 21.40
N MET A 112 7.35 2.51 20.25
CA MET A 112 7.07 3.30 19.06
C MET A 112 5.90 4.28 19.25
N ASP A 113 4.82 3.86 19.91
CA ASP A 113 3.68 4.73 20.23
C ASP A 113 4.07 5.86 21.20
N SER A 114 4.97 5.60 22.15
CA SER A 114 5.51 6.61 23.07
C SER A 114 6.40 7.62 22.34
N GLN A 115 7.22 7.16 21.39
CA GLN A 115 8.03 8.04 20.55
C GLN A 115 7.16 8.94 19.67
N GLU A 116 6.09 8.41 19.06
CA GLU A 116 5.13 9.22 18.30
C GLU A 116 4.46 10.31 19.15
N ALA A 117 4.07 9.97 20.38
CA ALA A 117 3.51 10.94 21.32
C ALA A 117 4.49 12.06 21.61
N THR A 118 5.72 11.68 21.98
CA THR A 118 6.80 12.62 22.25
C THR A 118 7.08 13.53 21.05
N PHE A 119 7.18 12.97 19.85
CA PHE A 119 7.37 13.73 18.62
C PHE A 119 6.26 14.75 18.39
N ALA A 120 5.01 14.32 18.48
CA ALA A 120 3.86 15.19 18.23
C ALA A 120 3.81 16.37 19.21
N ASP A 121 4.08 16.11 20.48
CA ASP A 121 4.08 17.14 21.52
C ASP A 121 5.23 18.12 21.33
N ARG A 122 6.45 17.62 21.11
CA ARG A 122 7.62 18.49 20.89
C ARG A 122 7.49 19.36 19.66
N VAL A 123 6.98 18.83 18.54
CA VAL A 123 6.76 19.64 17.34
C VAL A 123 5.69 20.71 17.59
N LYS A 124 4.58 20.38 18.27
CA LYS A 124 3.55 21.39 18.63
C LYS A 124 4.15 22.51 19.47
N THR A 125 4.95 22.18 20.48
CA THR A 125 5.62 23.16 21.34
C THR A 125 6.57 24.04 20.53
N LEU A 126 7.38 23.46 19.64
CA LEU A 126 8.31 24.23 18.80
C LEU A 126 7.59 25.17 17.83
N LEU A 127 6.48 24.73 17.23
CA LEU A 127 5.65 25.57 16.37
C LEU A 127 5.08 26.77 17.12
N GLN A 128 4.60 26.55 18.35
CA GLN A 128 4.12 27.63 19.22
C GLN A 128 5.23 28.60 19.61
N GLN A 129 6.38 28.09 20.07
CA GLN A 129 7.53 28.90 20.49
C GLN A 129 8.11 29.75 19.36
N LYS A 130 8.13 29.22 18.13
CA LYS A 130 8.69 29.89 16.94
C LYS A 130 7.64 30.67 16.15
N ASN A 131 6.37 30.67 16.60
CA ASN A 131 5.23 31.26 15.89
C ASN A 131 5.12 30.79 14.43
N ILE A 132 5.31 29.49 14.19
CA ILE A 132 5.24 28.86 12.87
C ILE A 132 3.93 28.08 12.77
N THR A 133 3.19 28.24 11.68
CA THR A 133 1.97 27.47 11.44
C THR A 133 2.29 26.10 10.83
N GLN A 134 1.36 25.14 10.90
CA GLN A 134 1.54 23.84 10.24
C GLN A 134 1.68 23.97 8.72
N GLU A 135 0.99 24.94 8.12
CA GLU A 135 1.08 25.21 6.68
C GLU A 135 2.45 25.78 6.30
N GLU A 136 2.99 26.69 7.12
CA GLU A 136 4.32 27.24 6.94
C GLU A 136 5.41 26.15 7.06
N LEU A 137 5.30 25.29 8.07
CA LEU A 137 6.19 24.14 8.21
C LEU A 137 6.09 23.20 7.00
N ALA A 138 4.88 22.92 6.52
CA ALA A 138 4.64 22.07 5.37
C ALA A 138 5.33 22.63 4.11
N LYS A 139 5.21 23.94 3.88
CA LYS A 139 5.91 24.65 2.79
C LYS A 139 7.44 24.50 2.91
N ARG A 140 8.00 24.67 4.12
CA ARG A 140 9.45 24.58 4.34
C ARG A 140 10.03 23.19 4.07
N ILE A 141 9.27 22.12 4.32
CA ILE A 141 9.76 20.75 4.14
C ILE A 141 9.28 20.08 2.85
N ASP A 142 8.56 20.84 2.01
CA ASP A 142 7.96 20.38 0.76
C ASP A 142 7.00 19.20 0.99
N CYS A 143 5.93 19.44 1.75
CA CYS A 143 4.84 18.49 1.93
C CYS A 143 3.49 19.20 2.07
N THR A 144 2.40 18.43 2.21
CA THR A 144 1.07 18.99 2.44
C THR A 144 0.83 19.31 3.91
N GLN A 145 0.02 20.33 4.20
CA GLN A 145 -0.42 20.63 5.57
C GLN A 145 -1.18 19.46 6.19
N SER A 146 -1.96 18.72 5.37
CA SER A 146 -2.66 17.51 5.82
C SER A 146 -1.68 16.44 6.34
N ALA A 147 -0.52 16.27 5.70
CA ALA A 147 0.51 15.35 6.18
C ALA A 147 1.05 15.77 7.56
N ILE A 148 1.34 17.07 7.77
CA ILE A 148 1.73 17.60 9.09
C ILE A 148 0.65 17.32 10.13
N SER A 149 -0.61 17.64 9.81
CA SER A 149 -1.74 17.41 10.72
C SER A 149 -1.90 15.94 11.10
N LYS A 150 -1.78 15.01 10.13
CA LYS A 150 -1.82 13.57 10.40
C LYS A 150 -0.67 13.12 11.30
N MET A 151 0.54 13.66 11.13
CA MET A 151 1.67 13.37 12.02
C MET A 151 1.43 13.89 13.44
N LEU A 152 0.96 15.12 13.60
CA LEU A 152 0.71 15.74 14.91
C LEU A 152 -0.51 15.18 15.65
N SER A 153 -1.47 14.61 14.91
CA SER A 153 -2.60 13.84 15.47
C SER A 153 -2.28 12.35 15.62
N ARG A 154 -1.02 11.94 15.34
CA ARG A 154 -0.55 10.55 15.37
C ARG A 154 -1.35 9.60 14.49
N LYS A 155 -2.03 10.10 13.45
CA LYS A 155 -2.70 9.28 12.43
C LYS A 155 -1.71 8.73 11.39
N SER A 156 -0.50 9.27 11.35
CA SER A 156 0.59 8.77 10.52
C SER A 156 1.93 8.94 11.22
N ARG A 157 2.81 7.94 11.17
CA ARG A 157 4.18 8.03 11.69
C ARG A 157 5.07 8.78 10.70
N PRO A 158 5.87 9.77 11.14
CA PRO A 158 6.83 10.43 10.26
C PRO A 158 7.94 9.43 9.84
N GLN A 159 8.38 9.52 8.59
CA GLN A 159 9.59 8.82 8.16
C GLN A 159 10.83 9.57 8.65
N ARG A 160 11.95 8.85 8.79
CA ARG A 160 13.25 9.44 9.17
C ARG A 160 13.63 10.66 8.32
N LYS A 161 13.51 10.56 6.99
CA LYS A 161 13.78 11.68 6.07
C LYS A 161 12.93 12.92 6.42
N THR A 162 11.66 12.71 6.78
CA THR A 162 10.75 13.78 7.20
C THR A 162 11.18 14.40 8.53
N ILE A 163 11.58 13.57 9.51
CA ILE A 163 12.11 14.07 10.80
C ILE A 163 13.34 14.95 10.57
N LEU A 164 14.27 14.52 9.72
CA LEU A 164 15.47 15.31 9.38
C LEU A 164 15.10 16.65 8.72
N LYS A 165 14.22 16.63 7.71
CA LYS A 165 13.73 17.86 7.06
C LYS A 165 13.08 18.82 8.07
N MET A 166 12.25 18.29 8.97
CA MET A 166 11.59 19.09 10.01
C MET A 166 12.57 19.68 11.01
N ALA A 167 13.57 18.90 11.44
CA ALA A 167 14.62 19.37 12.33
C ALA A 167 15.41 20.53 11.71
N THR A 168 15.79 20.41 10.42
CA THR A 168 16.42 21.50 9.66
C THR A 168 15.51 22.72 9.54
N ALA A 169 14.24 22.55 9.17
CA ALA A 169 13.28 23.65 9.00
C ALA A 169 12.94 24.38 10.31
N LEU A 170 13.05 23.69 11.45
CA LEU A 170 12.82 24.23 12.78
C LEU A 170 14.11 24.68 13.48
N ASN A 171 15.28 24.43 12.88
CA ASN A 171 16.60 24.69 13.44
C ASN A 171 16.79 24.06 14.83
N VAL A 172 16.60 22.74 14.91
CA VAL A 172 16.78 21.91 16.11
C VAL A 172 17.52 20.61 15.76
N SER A 173 18.02 19.88 16.75
CA SER A 173 18.58 18.55 16.50
C SER A 173 17.46 17.55 16.14
N PRO A 174 17.68 16.60 15.23
CA PRO A 174 16.72 15.51 14.98
C PRO A 174 16.34 14.73 16.24
N THR A 175 17.26 14.59 17.20
CA THR A 175 17.00 13.94 18.51
C THR A 175 16.08 14.76 19.41
N ASP A 176 15.98 16.07 19.18
CA ASP A 176 15.00 16.93 19.83
C ASP A 176 13.59 16.61 19.33
N LEU A 177 13.43 16.09 18.12
CA LEU A 177 12.13 15.64 17.62
C LEU A 177 11.87 14.16 17.93
N TRP A 178 12.89 13.32 17.85
CA TRP A 178 12.78 11.88 18.02
C TRP A 178 13.96 11.32 18.83
N PRO A 179 13.78 10.98 20.14
CA PRO A 179 14.89 10.68 21.06
C PRO A 179 15.84 9.57 20.58
N ASP A 180 15.29 8.49 20.03
CA ASP A 180 16.05 7.30 19.64
C ASP A 180 16.47 7.31 18.15
N LEU A 181 16.59 8.50 17.56
CA LEU A 181 17.00 8.60 16.16
C LEU A 181 18.52 8.38 16.04
N GLU A 182 18.94 7.22 15.53
CA GLU A 182 20.36 6.94 15.25
C GLU A 182 20.88 7.77 14.08
N VAL A 183 21.26 9.03 14.30
CA VAL A 183 21.61 9.98 13.21
C VAL A 183 22.85 9.53 12.42
N ALA A 184 23.84 8.93 13.08
CA ALA A 184 25.17 8.66 12.51
C ALA A 184 25.18 7.61 11.38
N ALA A 185 24.51 6.46 11.56
CA ALA A 185 24.70 5.32 10.65
C ALA A 185 24.14 5.50 9.22
N SER A 186 23.16 6.39 9.01
CA SER A 186 22.47 6.50 7.70
C SER A 186 23.08 7.53 6.76
N LEU A 187 23.78 8.54 7.30
CA LEU A 187 24.47 9.54 6.48
C LEU A 187 25.77 8.96 5.91
N ASP A 188 26.47 8.12 6.68
CA ASP A 188 27.65 7.40 6.19
C ASP A 188 27.29 6.45 5.04
N SER A 189 26.22 5.66 5.15
CA SER A 189 25.80 4.75 4.05
C SER A 189 25.31 5.47 2.80
N THR A 190 24.78 6.68 2.91
CA THR A 190 24.40 7.48 1.72
C THR A 190 25.60 8.21 1.14
N ALA A 191 26.50 8.74 1.96
CA ALA A 191 27.78 9.30 1.51
C ALA A 191 28.65 8.25 0.82
N GLU A 192 28.66 7.00 1.30
CA GLU A 192 29.31 5.86 0.66
C GLU A 192 28.68 5.49 -0.69
N PHE A 193 27.38 5.72 -0.87
CA PHE A 193 26.66 5.44 -2.12
C PHE A 193 26.85 6.54 -3.18
N PHE A 194 27.11 7.79 -2.75
CA PHE A 194 27.36 8.94 -3.64
C PHE A 194 28.84 9.23 -3.89
N ASN A 195 29.76 8.53 -3.22
CA ASN A 195 31.13 8.48 -3.68
C ASN A 195 31.14 7.68 -4.98
N ASP A 196 31.26 8.38 -6.11
CA ASP A 196 31.65 7.81 -7.40
C ASP A 196 32.90 6.94 -7.16
N ARG A 197 32.69 5.65 -6.92
CA ARG A 197 33.76 4.67 -6.97
C ARG A 197 34.16 4.61 -8.43
N GLU A 198 35.21 5.33 -8.79
CA GLU A 198 35.95 5.04 -10.01
C GLU A 198 36.17 3.52 -10.06
N LEU A 199 35.57 2.85 -11.05
CA LEU A 199 35.80 1.42 -11.24
C LEU A 199 37.30 1.26 -11.49
N THR A 200 37.94 0.38 -10.72
CA THR A 200 39.30 -0.02 -11.07
C THR A 200 39.30 -0.64 -12.47
N ALA A 201 40.40 -0.51 -13.21
CA ALA A 201 40.51 -1.05 -14.57
C ALA A 201 40.09 -2.53 -14.65
N ALA A 202 40.45 -3.33 -13.63
CA ALA A 202 40.08 -4.74 -13.54
C ALA A 202 38.56 -4.97 -13.35
N GLN A 203 37.88 -4.09 -12.61
CA GLN A 203 36.43 -4.19 -12.41
C GLN A 203 35.66 -3.74 -13.66
N ALA A 204 36.14 -2.71 -14.35
CA ALA A 204 35.58 -2.29 -15.64
C ALA A 204 35.71 -3.41 -16.69
N GLU A 205 36.89 -4.03 -16.77
CA GLU A 205 37.15 -5.15 -17.68
C GLU A 205 36.29 -6.39 -17.35
N ALA A 206 36.11 -6.70 -16.06
CA ALA A 206 35.23 -7.79 -15.63
C ALA A 206 33.76 -7.54 -15.98
N LEU A 207 33.30 -6.30 -15.90
CA LEU A 207 31.94 -5.91 -16.28
C LEU A 207 31.74 -6.01 -17.79
N ASP A 208 32.70 -5.53 -18.58
CA ASP A 208 32.66 -5.58 -20.05
C ASP A 208 32.66 -7.04 -20.56
N ALA A 209 33.44 -7.90 -19.91
CA ALA A 209 33.45 -9.33 -20.16
C ALA A 209 32.12 -10.02 -19.78
N ALA A 210 31.43 -9.54 -18.73
CA ALA A 210 30.14 -10.08 -18.31
C ALA A 210 29.00 -9.65 -19.24
N ILE A 211 29.02 -8.41 -19.71
CA ILE A 211 28.05 -7.88 -20.69
C ILE A 211 28.22 -8.56 -22.05
N SER A 212 29.46 -8.87 -22.42
CA SER A 212 29.80 -9.56 -23.67
C SER A 212 29.58 -11.07 -23.65
N ARG A 213 29.12 -11.65 -22.52
CA ARG A 213 28.84 -13.09 -22.46
C ARG A 213 27.60 -13.42 -23.29
N PRO A 214 27.65 -14.43 -24.19
CA PRO A 214 26.46 -14.93 -24.83
C PRO A 214 25.48 -15.44 -23.76
N PRO A 215 24.16 -15.24 -23.94
CA PRO A 215 23.17 -15.64 -22.96
C PRO A 215 23.33 -17.12 -22.64
N ALA A 216 23.49 -17.45 -21.36
CA ALA A 216 23.58 -18.82 -20.91
C ALA A 216 22.29 -19.54 -21.34
N GLN A 217 22.43 -20.55 -22.21
CA GLN A 217 21.33 -21.47 -22.51
C GLN A 217 21.07 -22.31 -21.26
N VAL A 218 20.30 -21.77 -20.32
CA VAL A 218 19.78 -22.52 -19.20
C VAL A 218 18.83 -23.56 -19.79
N LYS A 219 19.20 -24.85 -19.73
CA LYS A 219 18.29 -25.95 -20.07
C LYS A 219 17.15 -25.94 -19.05
N THR A 220 16.06 -25.25 -19.37
CA THR A 220 14.83 -25.32 -18.58
C THR A 220 14.19 -26.68 -18.81
N ARG A 221 14.02 -27.46 -17.75
CA ARG A 221 13.20 -28.68 -17.77
C ARG A 221 11.74 -28.24 -17.88
N GLU A 222 11.03 -28.69 -18.90
CA GLU A 222 9.61 -28.38 -19.04
C GLU A 222 8.83 -28.88 -17.83
N LEU A 223 7.97 -28.01 -17.30
CA LEU A 223 7.08 -28.33 -16.20
C LEU A 223 6.07 -29.38 -16.69
N PRO A 224 5.81 -30.45 -15.93
CA PRO A 224 4.81 -31.42 -16.32
C PRO A 224 3.44 -30.73 -16.38
N SER A 225 2.80 -30.77 -17.55
CA SER A 225 1.40 -30.35 -17.71
C SER A 225 0.52 -31.15 -16.76
N ARG A 226 -0.22 -30.44 -15.92
CA ARG A 226 -1.12 -31.05 -14.95
C ARG A 226 -2.26 -31.72 -15.71
N ALA A 227 -2.24 -33.06 -15.76
CA ALA A 227 -3.36 -33.83 -16.28
C ALA A 227 -4.58 -33.59 -15.38
N GLY A 228 -5.70 -33.20 -15.98
CA GLY A 228 -6.96 -32.96 -15.29
C GLY A 228 -7.42 -34.23 -14.57
N GLN A 229 -7.77 -34.04 -13.29
CA GLN A 229 -8.69 -34.87 -12.53
C GLN A 229 -9.75 -33.93 -11.97
#